data_AF-A0A2T3ASL2-F1
#
_entry.id   AF-A0A2T3ASL2-F1
#
_cell.length_a   1.000
_cell.length_b   1.000
_cell.length_c   1.000
_cell.angle_alpha   90.00
_cell.angle_beta   90.00
_cell.angle_gamma   90.00
#
_symmetry.space_group_name_H-M   'P 1'
#
loop_
_entity.id
_entity.type
_entity.pdbx_description
1 polymer ?
#
loop_
_entity_poly.entity_id
_entity_poly.type
_entity_poly.pdbx_seq_one_letter_code
_entity_poly.pdbx_strand_id
1 'polypeptide(L)'
;MDFSDSESEAQHETMDLDLPSSKIDNVVHGLVMLDVPSWYMNPTFKILFQARADYDSVAGASPLTMAPGLDDALAADSPPNMAFFRSLPGDTEGLYWGIYALVMEKEGCRPCLYIGSAGTKALSLTQQRETCHPPSQASGCTLRSSPLRTQASNLFLFLNNTELITPLPRLVESRFKKGFEIAHVGLLCWTPLPVPGLVPRVRARFLVLEAAFTILFHAAVAAITDYVSPRLDTVAAGSSGMEPPVLPSLLERSYPRESGCFSTPRQCVVVLSPNPYEELEVIAALRAARSAERALEASRRFRARKTAEDPEGYLAKCSARKQAWSEKNRDRVNSTASRVRAARKSEKKFSCDDCDVVLQSAHALEKHLETQNHRDCVAGITKSAPSKSAVSVAIIRANAKASGTHSDSDSDSDSHSDSDSDSDSDSDMCERPQSFLEGGIAQKTAVRTASSAMKRVRTLGVSAGDGI
;
A
#
# COMPACT_ATOMS: atom_id res chain seq x y z
N MET A 1 -58.12 -5.70 -53.01
CA MET A 1 -57.60 -6.94 -52.41
C MET A 1 -56.83 -6.49 -51.19
N ASP A 2 -57.52 -6.51 -50.04
CA ASP A 2 -56.99 -6.07 -48.76
C ASP A 2 -56.03 -7.13 -48.21
N PHE A 3 -54.79 -6.74 -47.97
CA PHE A 3 -53.82 -7.50 -47.19
C PHE A 3 -53.82 -6.90 -45.78
N SER A 4 -54.53 -7.56 -44.87
CA SER A 4 -54.49 -7.24 -43.45
C SER A 4 -53.27 -7.92 -42.84
N ASP A 5 -52.22 -7.12 -42.60
CA ASP A 5 -51.07 -7.50 -41.79
C ASP A 5 -51.51 -7.73 -40.34
N SER A 6 -51.57 -9.00 -39.94
CA SER A 6 -51.73 -9.42 -38.56
C SER A 6 -50.37 -9.42 -37.86
N GLU A 7 -49.98 -8.29 -37.29
CA GLU A 7 -48.88 -8.21 -36.34
C GLU A 7 -49.29 -8.94 -35.05
N SER A 8 -48.81 -10.17 -34.90
CA SER A 8 -48.87 -10.89 -33.63
C SER A 8 -47.82 -10.28 -32.69
N GLU A 9 -48.26 -9.37 -31.81
CA GLU A 9 -47.53 -8.96 -30.62
C GLU A 9 -47.27 -10.21 -29.75
N ALA A 10 -46.11 -10.84 -29.96
CA ALA A 10 -45.56 -11.79 -29.02
C ALA A 10 -45.23 -11.01 -27.74
N GLN A 11 -46.14 -11.04 -26.78
CA GLN A 11 -45.91 -10.63 -25.41
C GLN A 11 -44.77 -11.50 -24.86
N HIS A 12 -43.55 -11.01 -25.01
CA HIS A 12 -42.37 -11.53 -24.35
C HIS A 12 -42.50 -11.13 -22.88
N GLU A 13 -43.36 -11.86 -22.16
CA GLU A 13 -43.50 -11.82 -20.71
C GLU A 13 -42.18 -12.32 -20.13
N THR A 14 -41.19 -11.41 -20.03
CA THR A 14 -40.01 -11.61 -19.21
C THR A 14 -40.52 -11.83 -17.81
N MET A 15 -40.61 -13.10 -17.38
CA MET A 15 -40.64 -13.46 -15.99
C MET A 15 -39.34 -12.95 -15.36
N ASP A 16 -39.34 -11.67 -14.99
CA ASP A 16 -38.41 -11.08 -14.03
C ASP A 16 -38.74 -11.75 -12.69
N LEU A 17 -38.27 -12.98 -12.55
CA LEU A 17 -38.07 -13.58 -11.25
C LEU A 17 -37.05 -12.70 -10.57
N ASP A 18 -37.52 -11.81 -9.69
CA ASP A 18 -36.71 -10.97 -8.81
C ASP A 18 -35.63 -11.84 -8.16
N LEU A 19 -34.46 -11.92 -8.79
CA LEU A 19 -33.37 -12.73 -8.27
C LEU A 19 -33.05 -12.19 -6.88
N PRO A 20 -32.92 -13.04 -5.85
CA PRO A 20 -32.65 -12.58 -4.48
C PRO A 20 -31.46 -11.61 -4.39
N SER A 21 -30.47 -11.74 -5.28
CA SER A 21 -29.36 -10.81 -5.43
C SER A 21 -29.79 -9.37 -5.74
N SER A 22 -30.78 -9.17 -6.61
CA SER A 22 -31.28 -7.84 -7.00
C SER A 22 -31.89 -7.08 -5.82
N LYS A 23 -32.63 -7.78 -4.95
CA LYS A 23 -33.23 -7.20 -3.73
C LYS A 23 -32.15 -6.72 -2.77
N ILE A 24 -31.10 -7.52 -2.59
CA ILE A 24 -29.96 -7.15 -1.74
C ILE A 24 -29.21 -5.97 -2.34
N ASP A 25 -28.93 -6.01 -3.63
CA ASP A 25 -28.26 -4.91 -4.35
C ASP A 25 -29.06 -3.61 -4.23
N ASN A 26 -30.41 -3.68 -4.29
CA ASN A 26 -31.29 -2.54 -4.05
C ASN A 26 -31.15 -1.96 -2.63
N VAL A 27 -31.22 -2.82 -1.61
CA VAL A 27 -31.07 -2.42 -0.20
C VAL A 27 -29.69 -1.82 0.05
N VAL A 28 -28.64 -2.47 -0.46
CA VAL A 28 -27.24 -2.06 -0.28
C VAL A 28 -26.98 -0.72 -0.95
N HIS A 29 -27.46 -0.52 -2.18
CA HIS A 29 -27.38 0.78 -2.84
C HIS A 29 -28.16 1.86 -2.06
N GLY A 30 -29.37 1.54 -1.59
CA GLY A 30 -30.16 2.43 -0.73
C GLY A 30 -29.40 2.88 0.51
N LEU A 31 -28.69 1.95 1.17
CA LEU A 31 -27.84 2.26 2.32
C LEU A 31 -26.72 3.24 1.95
N VAL A 32 -26.05 3.08 0.81
CA VAL A 32 -25.00 4.02 0.36
C VAL A 32 -25.54 5.43 0.15
N MET A 33 -26.79 5.53 -0.30
CA MET A 33 -27.43 6.81 -0.61
C MET A 33 -28.00 7.53 0.62
N LEU A 34 -28.00 6.89 1.80
CA LEU A 34 -28.42 7.56 3.03
C LEU A 34 -27.59 8.81 3.28
N ASP A 35 -28.25 9.92 3.63
CA ASP A 35 -27.56 11.16 3.99
C ASP A 35 -27.04 11.15 5.42
N VAL A 36 -26.11 10.21 5.68
CA VAL A 36 -25.43 10.07 6.96
C VAL A 36 -24.10 10.82 6.96
N PRO A 37 -23.66 11.35 8.11
CA PRO A 37 -22.37 12.02 8.24
C PRO A 37 -21.19 11.12 7.85
N SER A 38 -20.09 11.73 7.40
CA SER A 38 -18.89 11.02 6.94
C SER A 38 -18.16 10.22 8.04
N TRP A 39 -18.47 10.47 9.32
CA TRP A 39 -17.96 9.66 10.43
C TRP A 39 -18.72 8.34 10.58
N TYR A 40 -19.93 8.24 10.04
CA TYR A 40 -20.76 7.04 10.06
C TYR A 40 -20.52 6.19 8.80
N MET A 41 -20.51 6.82 7.63
CA MET A 41 -20.27 6.16 6.34
C MET A 41 -19.05 6.74 5.65
N ASN A 42 -18.20 5.86 5.12
CA ASN A 42 -17.06 6.31 4.33
C ASN A 42 -17.55 7.07 3.07
N PRO A 43 -17.19 8.36 2.90
CA PRO A 43 -17.67 9.17 1.77
C PRO A 43 -17.24 8.61 0.40
N THR A 44 -16.21 7.75 0.36
CA THR A 44 -15.75 7.08 -0.86
C THR A 44 -16.84 6.20 -1.47
N PHE A 45 -17.73 5.59 -0.66
CA PHE A 45 -18.82 4.77 -1.21
C PHE A 45 -19.81 5.63 -2.00
N LYS A 46 -20.14 6.83 -1.51
CA LYS A 46 -20.98 7.78 -2.23
C LYS A 46 -20.34 8.25 -3.53
N ILE A 47 -19.02 8.43 -3.56
CA ILE A 47 -18.30 8.80 -4.78
C ILE A 47 -18.32 7.65 -5.80
N LEU A 48 -18.13 6.42 -5.36
CA LEU A 48 -18.06 5.25 -6.25
C LEU A 48 -19.42 4.76 -6.75
N PHE A 49 -20.47 4.98 -5.97
CA PHE A 49 -21.82 4.47 -6.22
C PHE A 49 -22.85 5.61 -6.15
N GLN A 50 -22.48 6.80 -6.63
CA GLN A 50 -23.37 7.97 -6.62
C GLN A 50 -24.61 7.72 -7.51
N ALA A 51 -24.37 7.15 -8.69
CA ALA A 51 -25.42 6.77 -9.61
C ALA A 51 -25.71 5.28 -9.48
N ARG A 52 -27.00 4.92 -9.56
CA ARG A 52 -27.43 3.54 -9.49
C ARG A 52 -26.81 2.68 -10.60
N ALA A 53 -26.67 3.23 -11.80
CA ALA A 53 -26.01 2.59 -12.93
C ALA A 53 -24.54 2.20 -12.64
N ASP A 54 -23.80 2.99 -11.84
CA ASP A 54 -22.42 2.66 -11.48
C ASP A 54 -22.34 1.46 -10.54
N TYR A 55 -23.30 1.35 -9.63
CA TYR A 55 -23.44 0.20 -8.75
C TYR A 55 -23.84 -1.05 -9.55
N ASP A 56 -24.88 -0.93 -10.39
CA ASP A 56 -25.39 -2.04 -11.21
C ASP A 56 -24.33 -2.55 -12.20
N SER A 57 -23.50 -1.65 -12.75
CA SER A 57 -22.35 -2.04 -13.58
C SER A 57 -21.36 -2.95 -12.83
N VAL A 58 -21.07 -2.63 -11.55
CA VAL A 58 -20.21 -3.47 -10.71
C VAL A 58 -20.91 -4.75 -10.31
N ALA A 59 -22.22 -4.68 -10.03
CA ALA A 59 -23.03 -5.84 -9.68
C ALA A 59 -23.08 -6.86 -10.81
N GLY A 60 -23.34 -6.40 -12.04
CA GLY A 60 -23.33 -7.23 -13.24
C GLY A 60 -21.96 -7.81 -13.56
N ALA A 61 -20.88 -7.08 -13.30
CA ALA A 61 -19.51 -7.59 -13.50
C ALA A 61 -19.03 -8.56 -12.40
N SER A 62 -19.77 -8.68 -11.29
CA SER A 62 -19.44 -9.55 -10.16
C SER A 62 -20.71 -10.20 -9.56
N PRO A 63 -21.40 -11.06 -10.30
CA PRO A 63 -22.67 -11.63 -9.86
C PRO A 63 -22.51 -12.38 -8.54
N LEU A 64 -23.45 -12.17 -7.61
CA LEU A 64 -23.44 -12.82 -6.31
C LEU A 64 -24.10 -14.19 -6.38
N THR A 65 -23.39 -15.20 -5.88
CA THR A 65 -23.96 -16.47 -5.46
C THR A 65 -24.32 -16.37 -3.98
N MET A 66 -25.56 -16.75 -3.65
CA MET A 66 -26.11 -16.68 -2.31
C MET A 66 -26.01 -18.03 -1.60
N ALA A 67 -25.78 -18.02 -0.29
CA ALA A 67 -25.88 -19.23 0.52
C ALA A 67 -27.33 -19.75 0.56
N PRO A 68 -27.55 -21.08 0.61
CA PRO A 68 -28.88 -21.65 0.73
C PRO A 68 -29.64 -21.11 1.96
N GLY A 69 -30.89 -20.69 1.75
CA GLY A 69 -31.77 -20.16 2.80
C GLY A 69 -31.45 -18.73 3.26
N LEU A 70 -30.47 -18.05 2.64
CA LEU A 70 -30.17 -16.66 2.97
C LEU A 70 -31.27 -15.69 2.50
N ASP A 71 -31.92 -16.01 1.39
CA ASP A 71 -33.10 -15.32 0.90
C ASP A 71 -34.28 -15.41 1.87
N ASP A 72 -34.58 -16.61 2.36
CA ASP A 72 -35.59 -16.82 3.40
C ASP A 72 -35.24 -16.06 4.69
N ALA A 73 -33.97 -16.11 5.09
CA ALA A 73 -33.44 -15.40 6.26
C ALA A 73 -33.56 -13.87 6.16
N LEU A 74 -33.47 -13.32 4.95
CA LEU A 74 -33.62 -11.88 4.70
C LEU A 74 -35.08 -11.44 4.56
N ALA A 75 -35.96 -12.35 4.14
CA ALA A 75 -37.40 -12.11 4.04
C ALA A 75 -38.12 -12.30 5.39
N ALA A 76 -37.50 -12.97 6.36
CA ALA A 76 -38.08 -13.21 7.68
C ALA A 76 -38.21 -11.93 8.52
N ASP A 77 -39.34 -11.80 9.23
CA ASP A 77 -39.61 -10.68 10.15
C ASP A 77 -38.72 -10.67 11.40
N SER A 78 -38.03 -11.78 11.67
CA SER A 78 -37.14 -11.95 12.81
C SER A 78 -35.74 -12.35 12.37
N PRO A 79 -34.68 -11.86 13.05
CA PRO A 79 -33.31 -12.17 12.67
C PRO A 79 -33.02 -13.68 12.76
N PRO A 80 -32.15 -14.23 11.88
CA PRO A 80 -31.83 -15.65 11.87
C PRO A 80 -31.20 -16.08 13.20
N ASN A 81 -31.56 -17.27 13.67
CA ASN A 81 -30.95 -17.83 14.87
C ASN A 81 -29.50 -18.32 14.59
N MET A 82 -28.75 -18.65 15.65
CA MET A 82 -27.37 -19.11 15.51
C MET A 82 -27.23 -20.45 14.75
N ALA A 83 -28.28 -21.26 14.65
CA ALA A 83 -28.25 -22.52 13.91
C ALA A 83 -28.17 -22.29 12.40
N PHE A 84 -28.84 -21.24 11.89
CA PHE A 84 -28.70 -20.81 10.50
C PHE A 84 -27.23 -20.53 10.15
N PHE A 85 -26.55 -19.71 10.96
CA PHE A 85 -25.14 -19.37 10.69
C PHE A 85 -24.20 -20.57 10.75
N ARG A 86 -24.48 -21.59 11.56
CA ARG A 86 -23.72 -22.85 11.58
C ARG A 86 -24.00 -23.76 10.38
N SER A 87 -25.16 -23.60 9.75
CA SER A 87 -25.50 -24.36 8.53
C SER A 87 -24.91 -23.77 7.26
N LEU A 88 -24.35 -22.55 7.33
CA LEU A 88 -23.75 -21.89 6.17
C LEU A 88 -22.54 -22.67 5.63
N PRO A 89 -22.36 -22.73 4.29
CA PRO A 89 -21.25 -23.46 3.68
C PRO A 89 -19.90 -22.79 4.01
N GLY A 90 -18.94 -23.55 4.53
CA GLY A 90 -17.60 -23.03 4.87
C GLY A 90 -16.61 -23.03 3.72
N ASP A 91 -16.65 -24.07 2.87
CA ASP A 91 -15.73 -24.27 1.76
C ASP A 91 -16.47 -24.33 0.42
N THR A 92 -16.06 -23.48 -0.50
CA THR A 92 -16.44 -23.53 -1.91
C THR A 92 -15.19 -23.80 -2.74
N GLU A 93 -15.24 -24.78 -3.65
CA GLU A 93 -14.11 -25.12 -4.51
C GLU A 93 -13.78 -23.95 -5.46
N GLY A 94 -12.70 -23.19 -5.20
CA GLY A 94 -12.24 -22.14 -6.12
C GLY A 94 -11.73 -20.85 -5.47
N LEU A 95 -11.48 -19.85 -6.31
CA LEU A 95 -11.03 -18.52 -5.91
C LEU A 95 -12.20 -17.53 -5.98
N TYR A 96 -12.68 -17.12 -4.81
CA TYR A 96 -13.83 -16.23 -4.68
C TYR A 96 -13.51 -15.04 -3.78
N TRP A 97 -14.32 -13.99 -3.89
CA TRP A 97 -14.49 -12.98 -2.85
C TRP A 97 -15.82 -13.24 -2.18
N GLY A 98 -15.83 -13.34 -0.85
CA GLY A 98 -17.02 -13.69 -0.08
C GLY A 98 -17.28 -12.73 1.07
N ILE A 99 -18.55 -12.62 1.46
CA ILE A 99 -18.96 -12.22 2.79
C ILE A 99 -19.06 -13.49 3.62
N TYR A 100 -18.36 -13.52 4.75
CA TYR A 100 -18.35 -14.64 5.67
C TYR A 100 -18.92 -14.25 7.03
N ALA A 101 -19.49 -15.24 7.70
CA ALA A 101 -19.97 -15.21 9.07
C ALA A 101 -19.06 -16.10 9.93
N LEU A 102 -18.52 -15.54 11.02
CA LEU A 102 -17.83 -16.29 12.07
C LEU A 102 -18.77 -16.43 13.26
N VAL A 103 -19.06 -17.67 13.63
CA VAL A 103 -19.70 -17.98 14.91
C VAL A 103 -18.59 -18.20 15.93
N MET A 104 -18.57 -17.37 16.96
CA MET A 104 -17.60 -17.47 18.05
C MET A 104 -18.28 -17.87 19.35
N GLU A 105 -17.71 -18.82 20.08
CA GLU A 105 -18.27 -19.36 21.30
C GLU A 105 -17.29 -19.31 22.46
N LYS A 106 -17.84 -19.27 23.67
CA LYS A 106 -17.10 -19.40 24.92
C LYS A 106 -18.02 -20.06 25.93
N GLU A 107 -17.50 -21.03 26.68
CA GLU A 107 -18.28 -21.71 27.71
C GLU A 107 -18.91 -20.71 28.71
N GLY A 108 -20.20 -20.92 29.00
CA GLY A 108 -20.98 -20.03 29.86
C GLY A 108 -21.31 -18.65 29.29
N CYS A 109 -20.94 -18.35 28.04
CA CYS A 109 -21.25 -17.08 27.35
C CYS A 109 -22.19 -17.30 26.16
N ARG A 110 -22.99 -16.29 25.82
CA ARG A 110 -23.81 -16.32 24.58
C ARG A 110 -22.89 -16.31 23.34
N PRO A 111 -23.18 -17.11 22.30
CA PRO A 111 -22.44 -17.06 21.04
C PRO A 111 -22.44 -15.66 20.44
N CYS A 112 -21.34 -15.30 19.78
CA CYS A 112 -21.15 -14.04 19.08
C CYS A 112 -21.04 -14.29 17.58
N LEU A 113 -21.66 -13.43 16.78
CA LEU A 113 -21.60 -13.48 15.31
C LEU A 113 -20.75 -12.33 14.78
N TYR A 114 -19.72 -12.61 13.99
CA TYR A 114 -18.95 -11.58 13.28
C TYR A 114 -19.16 -11.73 11.77
N ILE A 115 -19.43 -10.63 11.07
CA ILE A 115 -19.48 -10.62 9.60
C ILE A 115 -18.23 -9.91 9.08
N GLY A 116 -17.62 -10.48 8.04
CA GLY A 116 -16.47 -9.88 7.36
C GLY A 116 -16.48 -10.15 5.86
N SER A 117 -15.63 -9.43 5.12
CA SER A 117 -15.39 -9.69 3.69
C SER A 117 -13.93 -10.04 3.42
N ALA A 118 -13.69 -11.07 2.60
CA ALA A 118 -12.34 -11.50 2.25
C ALA A 118 -12.31 -12.32 0.95
N GLY A 119 -11.13 -12.41 0.33
CA GLY A 119 -10.86 -13.40 -0.72
C GLY A 119 -10.60 -14.79 -0.12
N THR A 120 -10.90 -15.87 -0.84
CA THR A 120 -10.83 -17.25 -0.32
C THR A 120 -9.47 -17.66 0.25
N LYS A 121 -8.35 -17.14 -0.29
CA LYS A 121 -7.01 -17.38 0.29
C LYS A 121 -6.86 -16.84 1.72
N ALA A 122 -7.66 -15.86 2.12
CA ALA A 122 -7.68 -15.33 3.48
C ALA A 122 -8.69 -16.07 4.39
N LEU A 123 -9.74 -16.68 3.81
CA LEU A 123 -10.66 -17.55 4.55
C LEU A 123 -9.97 -18.84 5.00
N SER A 124 -9.20 -19.48 4.11
CA SER A 124 -8.42 -20.67 4.45
C SER A 124 -7.45 -20.42 5.60
N LEU A 125 -6.91 -19.21 5.74
CA LEU A 125 -6.05 -18.83 6.87
C LEU A 125 -6.82 -18.70 8.19
N THR A 126 -8.08 -18.29 8.14
CA THR A 126 -8.95 -18.21 9.32
C THR A 126 -9.30 -19.62 9.80
N GLN A 127 -9.66 -20.50 8.87
CA GLN A 127 -9.96 -21.91 9.12
C GLN A 127 -8.72 -22.70 9.59
N GLN A 128 -7.55 -22.48 8.97
CA GLN A 128 -6.29 -23.10 9.41
C GLN A 128 -5.96 -22.75 10.87
N ARG A 129 -6.29 -21.54 11.33
CA ARG A 129 -6.07 -21.14 12.73
C ARG A 129 -6.96 -21.88 13.73
N GLU A 130 -8.16 -22.31 13.35
CA GLU A 130 -9.00 -23.21 14.17
C GLU A 130 -8.22 -24.47 14.55
N THR A 131 -7.42 -24.99 13.62
CA THR A 131 -6.67 -26.23 13.83
C THR A 131 -5.37 -26.06 14.61
N CYS A 132 -4.89 -24.82 14.77
CA CYS A 132 -3.55 -24.47 15.28
C CYS A 132 -3.55 -23.73 16.62
N HIS A 133 -4.53 -23.98 17.49
CA HIS A 133 -4.44 -23.50 18.87
C HIS A 133 -3.24 -24.16 19.61
N PRO A 134 -2.37 -23.38 20.27
CA PRO A 134 -1.31 -23.94 21.10
C PRO A 134 -1.95 -24.70 22.28
N PRO A 135 -1.38 -25.83 22.72
CA PRO A 135 -1.88 -26.54 23.89
C PRO A 135 -1.92 -25.59 25.08
N SER A 136 -3.10 -25.39 25.67
CA SER A 136 -3.24 -24.57 26.86
C SER A 136 -2.31 -25.14 27.94
N GLN A 137 -1.42 -24.31 28.48
CA GLN A 137 -0.73 -24.61 29.73
C GLN A 137 -1.78 -24.54 30.86
N ALA A 138 -2.55 -25.62 31.00
CA ALA A 138 -3.43 -25.85 32.13
C ALA A 138 -3.00 -27.16 32.79
N SER A 139 -2.45 -26.98 33.98
CA SER A 139 -2.12 -27.99 34.98
C SER A 139 -3.24 -29.01 35.19
N GLY A 140 -2.87 -30.30 35.10
CA GLY A 140 -3.46 -31.39 35.85
C GLY A 140 -4.96 -31.62 35.73
N CYS A 141 -5.41 -32.29 34.66
CA CYS A 141 -6.61 -33.13 34.77
C CYS A 141 -6.51 -34.34 33.83
N THR A 142 -6.71 -35.52 34.41
CA THR A 142 -6.61 -36.85 33.80
C THR A 142 -7.75 -37.16 32.82
N LEU A 143 -7.35 -37.67 31.65
CA LEU A 143 -8.02 -38.69 30.82
C LEU A 143 -9.49 -38.48 30.40
N ARG A 144 -9.68 -38.22 29.10
CA ARG A 144 -10.46 -39.11 28.21
C ARG A 144 -10.06 -38.89 26.76
N SER A 145 -9.51 -39.92 26.15
CA SER A 145 -9.23 -40.01 24.72
C SER A 145 -10.52 -40.17 23.93
N SER A 146 -10.65 -39.42 22.84
CA SER A 146 -11.56 -39.75 21.74
C SER A 146 -10.75 -39.66 20.43
N PRO A 147 -10.72 -40.71 19.60
CA PRO A 147 -10.02 -40.70 18.34
C PRO A 147 -10.99 -40.29 17.24
N LEU A 148 -10.71 -39.18 16.55
CA LEU A 148 -11.16 -38.91 15.18
C LEU A 148 -10.45 -37.62 14.73
N ARG A 149 -9.21 -37.76 14.26
CA ARG A 149 -8.49 -36.70 13.54
C ARG A 149 -7.75 -37.36 12.38
N THR A 150 -8.37 -37.32 11.21
CA THR A 150 -7.71 -37.74 9.97
C THR A 150 -8.17 -36.82 8.85
N GLN A 151 -7.20 -36.42 8.02
CA GLN A 151 -7.25 -35.50 6.88
C GLN A 151 -7.14 -34.00 7.17
N ALA A 152 -5.89 -33.51 7.13
CA ALA A 152 -5.53 -32.24 6.49
C ALA A 152 -4.00 -32.13 6.41
N SER A 153 -3.39 -32.87 5.49
CA SER A 153 -1.97 -32.72 5.15
C SER A 153 -1.83 -32.75 3.64
N ASN A 154 -2.05 -31.60 3.00
CA ASN A 154 -1.50 -31.27 1.67
C ASN A 154 -1.65 -29.79 1.22
N LEU A 155 -1.88 -28.83 2.14
CA LEU A 155 -1.94 -27.40 1.80
C LEU A 155 -0.95 -26.54 2.60
N PHE A 156 0.25 -27.07 2.84
CA PHE A 156 1.27 -26.43 3.70
C PHE A 156 2.41 -25.75 2.92
N LEU A 157 2.43 -25.80 1.58
CA LEU A 157 3.62 -25.40 0.80
C LEU A 157 3.49 -24.20 -0.14
N PHE A 158 2.42 -23.40 -0.09
CA PHE A 158 2.30 -22.22 -0.98
C PHE A 158 2.19 -20.85 -0.28
N LEU A 159 2.32 -20.77 1.04
CA LEU A 159 2.12 -19.53 1.82
C LEU A 159 3.35 -19.02 2.59
N ASN A 160 4.52 -19.63 2.43
CA ASN A 160 5.74 -19.22 3.15
C ASN A 160 6.62 -18.18 2.44
N ASN A 161 6.16 -17.49 1.39
CA ASN A 161 7.04 -16.54 0.67
C ASN A 161 6.63 -15.06 0.69
N THR A 162 5.58 -14.67 1.43
CA THR A 162 5.40 -13.27 1.84
C THR A 162 4.69 -13.20 3.19
N GLU A 163 5.40 -12.75 4.23
CA GLU A 163 4.94 -12.47 5.60
C GLU A 163 3.90 -11.33 5.70
N LEU A 164 2.87 -11.30 4.86
CA LEU A 164 1.70 -10.46 5.09
C LEU A 164 0.70 -11.27 5.91
N ILE A 165 1.07 -11.54 7.17
CA ILE A 165 0.09 -11.91 8.20
C ILE A 165 -0.86 -10.73 8.28
N THR A 166 -2.03 -10.86 7.67
CA THR A 166 -3.08 -9.89 7.90
C THR A 166 -3.44 -9.98 9.38
N PRO A 167 -3.32 -8.88 10.15
CA PRO A 167 -3.75 -8.89 11.54
C PRO A 167 -5.22 -9.28 11.57
N LEU A 168 -5.63 -10.06 12.59
CA LEU A 168 -7.03 -10.39 12.80
C LEU A 168 -7.85 -9.08 12.85
N PRO A 169 -9.10 -9.07 12.35
CA PRO A 169 -9.98 -7.94 12.58
C PRO A 169 -10.02 -7.60 14.07
N ARG A 170 -9.90 -6.32 14.42
CA ARG A 170 -9.74 -5.88 15.82
C ARG A 170 -10.83 -6.42 16.76
N LEU A 171 -12.06 -6.54 16.25
CA LEU A 171 -13.18 -7.10 17.02
C LEU A 171 -13.00 -8.60 17.29
N VAL A 172 -12.58 -9.36 16.29
CA VAL A 172 -12.26 -10.79 16.42
C VAL A 172 -11.09 -10.98 17.38
N GLU A 173 -10.03 -10.18 17.23
CA GLU A 173 -8.86 -10.20 18.13
C GLU A 173 -9.25 -9.92 19.59
N SER A 174 -10.14 -8.93 19.82
CA SER A 174 -10.65 -8.61 21.15
C SER A 174 -11.45 -9.78 21.75
N ARG A 175 -12.21 -10.50 20.94
CA ARG A 175 -12.96 -11.69 21.38
C ARG A 175 -12.03 -12.86 21.71
N PHE A 176 -11.01 -13.10 20.91
CA PHE A 176 -9.96 -14.07 21.23
C PHE A 176 -9.27 -13.77 22.56
N LYS A 177 -8.91 -12.50 22.81
CA LYS A 177 -8.34 -12.09 24.11
C LYS A 177 -9.27 -12.32 25.30
N LYS A 178 -10.58 -12.40 25.06
CA LYS A 178 -11.60 -12.72 26.08
C LYS A 178 -11.87 -14.23 26.21
N GLY A 179 -11.15 -15.08 25.47
CA GLY A 179 -11.30 -16.54 25.49
C GLY A 179 -12.46 -17.05 24.64
N PHE A 180 -12.91 -16.29 23.64
CA PHE A 180 -13.79 -16.85 22.61
C PHE A 180 -12.98 -17.62 21.58
N GLU A 181 -13.52 -18.73 21.12
CA GLU A 181 -13.00 -19.58 20.06
C GLU A 181 -13.93 -19.49 18.84
N ILE A 182 -13.41 -19.72 17.63
CA ILE A 182 -14.24 -19.81 16.43
C ILE A 182 -14.85 -21.21 16.40
N ALA A 183 -16.18 -21.29 16.42
CA ALA A 183 -16.94 -22.53 16.36
C ALA A 183 -17.41 -22.88 14.94
N HIS A 184 -17.59 -21.88 14.07
CA HIS A 184 -17.96 -22.08 12.66
C HIS A 184 -17.55 -20.89 11.79
N VAL A 185 -17.19 -21.17 10.54
CA VAL A 185 -17.02 -20.18 9.47
C VAL A 185 -17.93 -20.58 8.32
N GLY A 186 -18.80 -19.68 7.90
CA GLY A 186 -19.71 -19.90 6.78
C GLY A 186 -19.74 -18.70 5.84
N LEU A 187 -20.02 -18.94 4.56
CA LEU A 187 -20.23 -17.90 3.56
C LEU A 187 -21.70 -17.51 3.50
N LEU A 188 -21.97 -16.20 3.47
CA LEU A 188 -23.29 -15.64 3.22
C LEU A 188 -23.53 -15.47 1.72
N CYS A 189 -22.60 -14.79 1.04
CA CYS A 189 -22.64 -14.64 -0.41
C CYS A 189 -21.22 -14.47 -0.96
N TRP A 190 -21.00 -14.84 -2.22
CA TRP A 190 -19.70 -14.78 -2.85
C TRP A 190 -19.77 -14.52 -4.35
N THR A 191 -18.67 -14.09 -4.94
CA THR A 191 -18.48 -13.92 -6.40
C THR A 191 -17.13 -14.51 -6.79
N PRO A 192 -16.96 -15.02 -8.03
CA PRO A 192 -15.63 -15.31 -8.57
C PRO A 192 -14.70 -14.12 -8.42
N LEU A 193 -13.39 -14.38 -8.21
CA LEU A 193 -12.40 -13.32 -8.06
C LEU A 193 -12.42 -12.38 -9.30
N PRO A 194 -12.65 -11.07 -9.12
CA PRO A 194 -12.80 -10.16 -10.24
C PRO A 194 -11.47 -9.92 -10.96
N VAL A 195 -11.54 -9.50 -12.22
CA VAL A 195 -10.36 -9.07 -12.97
C VAL A 195 -9.63 -7.92 -12.25
N PRO A 196 -8.29 -7.81 -12.33
CA PRO A 196 -7.52 -6.86 -11.54
C PRO A 196 -7.99 -5.39 -11.61
N GLY A 197 -8.51 -4.95 -12.76
CA GLY A 197 -9.06 -3.60 -12.93
C GLY A 197 -10.35 -3.33 -12.14
N LEU A 198 -11.14 -4.37 -11.85
CA LEU A 198 -12.40 -4.26 -11.11
C LEU A 198 -12.26 -4.53 -9.61
N VAL A 199 -11.13 -5.10 -9.17
CA VAL A 199 -10.87 -5.43 -7.75
C VAL A 199 -11.20 -4.28 -6.78
N PRO A 200 -10.80 -3.01 -7.02
CA PRO A 200 -11.13 -1.93 -6.09
C PRO A 200 -12.63 -1.64 -5.98
N ARG A 201 -13.36 -1.71 -7.11
CA ARG A 201 -14.82 -1.44 -7.16
C ARG A 201 -15.62 -2.58 -6.54
N VAL A 202 -15.28 -3.82 -6.87
CA VAL A 202 -15.91 -5.01 -6.27
C VAL A 202 -15.61 -5.08 -4.78
N ARG A 203 -14.38 -4.78 -4.35
CA ARG A 203 -14.07 -4.66 -2.92
C ARG A 203 -14.92 -3.60 -2.23
N ALA A 204 -15.14 -2.45 -2.85
CA ALA A 204 -16.02 -1.43 -2.30
C ALA A 204 -17.44 -1.97 -2.13
N ARG A 205 -18.00 -2.65 -3.14
CA ARG A 205 -19.33 -3.29 -3.04
C ARG A 205 -19.40 -4.30 -1.89
N PHE A 206 -18.38 -5.15 -1.73
CA PHE A 206 -18.31 -6.14 -0.64
C PHE A 206 -18.20 -5.50 0.75
N LEU A 207 -17.53 -4.35 0.89
CA LEU A 207 -17.50 -3.63 2.15
C LEU A 207 -18.86 -3.03 2.52
N VAL A 208 -19.65 -2.58 1.53
CA VAL A 208 -21.01 -2.11 1.78
C VAL A 208 -21.93 -3.29 2.13
N LEU A 209 -21.80 -4.43 1.42
CA LEU A 209 -22.51 -5.67 1.76
C LEU A 209 -22.19 -6.16 3.17
N GLU A 210 -20.90 -6.16 3.56
CA GLU A 210 -20.45 -6.50 4.91
C GLU A 210 -21.14 -5.62 5.96
N ALA A 211 -21.19 -4.30 5.73
CA ALA A 211 -21.88 -3.38 6.62
C ALA A 211 -23.40 -3.65 6.67
N ALA A 212 -24.04 -3.88 5.52
CA ALA A 212 -25.46 -4.19 5.43
C ALA A 212 -25.81 -5.46 6.22
N PHE A 213 -25.08 -6.56 6.01
CA PHE A 213 -25.29 -7.81 6.75
C PHE A 213 -24.96 -7.69 8.23
N THR A 214 -23.96 -6.87 8.60
CA THR A 214 -23.66 -6.59 10.01
C THR A 214 -24.86 -5.95 10.71
N ILE A 215 -25.54 -5.01 10.04
CA ILE A 215 -26.74 -4.35 10.55
C ILE A 215 -27.93 -5.32 10.57
N LEU A 216 -28.21 -5.99 9.45
CA LEU A 216 -29.36 -6.89 9.30
C LEU A 216 -29.34 -8.07 10.28
N PHE A 217 -28.15 -8.60 10.58
CA PHE A 217 -27.99 -9.75 11.48
C PHE A 217 -27.51 -9.39 12.88
N HIS A 218 -27.44 -8.09 13.21
CA HIS A 218 -26.99 -7.61 14.53
C HIS A 218 -25.64 -8.22 14.96
N ALA A 219 -24.69 -8.31 14.03
CA ALA A 219 -23.45 -9.03 14.23
C ALA A 219 -22.45 -8.25 15.12
N ALA A 220 -22.16 -8.80 16.31
CA ALA A 220 -21.09 -8.52 17.30
C ALA A 220 -20.50 -7.11 17.43
N VAL A 221 -21.28 -6.07 17.15
CA VAL A 221 -21.01 -4.74 17.66
C VAL A 221 -22.10 -4.50 18.69
N ALA A 222 -21.71 -4.25 19.93
CA ALA A 222 -22.55 -3.45 20.81
C ALA A 222 -22.66 -2.10 20.10
N ALA A 223 -23.67 -1.94 19.26
CA ALA A 223 -23.76 -0.77 18.40
C ALA A 223 -23.79 0.47 19.31
N ILE A 224 -23.34 1.63 18.84
CA ILE A 224 -23.53 2.87 19.62
C ILE A 224 -25.02 3.03 19.99
N THR A 225 -25.91 2.52 19.13
CA THR A 225 -27.34 2.40 19.38
C THR A 225 -27.69 1.45 20.53
N ASP A 226 -26.88 0.46 20.89
CA ASP A 226 -27.16 -0.44 22.02
C ASP A 226 -27.01 0.28 23.38
N TYR A 227 -26.25 1.38 23.43
CA TYR A 227 -26.26 2.29 24.58
C TYR A 227 -27.52 3.20 24.61
N VAL A 228 -28.19 3.35 23.47
CA VAL A 228 -29.43 4.14 23.31
C VAL A 228 -30.68 3.25 23.40
N SER A 229 -30.57 1.97 23.07
CA SER A 229 -31.67 1.00 22.97
C SER A 229 -32.47 0.84 24.26
N PRO A 230 -31.86 0.82 25.48
CA PRO A 230 -32.64 0.77 26.72
C PRO A 230 -33.58 1.96 26.89
N ARG A 231 -33.31 3.11 26.26
CA ARG A 231 -34.19 4.29 26.24
C ARG A 231 -35.28 4.21 25.16
N LEU A 232 -35.06 3.46 24.09
CA LEU A 232 -36.07 3.23 23.05
C LEU A 232 -37.05 2.12 23.46
N ASP A 233 -36.58 1.09 24.17
CA ASP A 233 -37.43 0.04 24.75
C ASP A 233 -38.39 0.60 25.81
N THR A 234 -38.00 1.67 26.52
CA THR A 234 -38.90 2.37 27.46
C THR A 234 -40.02 3.16 26.78
N VAL A 235 -39.84 3.54 25.50
CA VAL A 235 -40.88 4.21 24.70
C VAL A 235 -41.83 3.18 24.07
N ALA A 236 -41.33 1.99 23.72
CA ALA A 236 -42.13 0.92 23.11
C ALA A 236 -43.04 0.17 24.12
N ALA A 237 -42.66 0.09 25.40
CA ALA A 237 -43.46 -0.58 26.43
C ALA A 237 -44.76 0.16 26.83
N GLY A 238 -45.01 1.37 26.30
CA GLY A 238 -46.16 2.21 26.65
C GLY A 238 -47.32 2.22 25.66
N SER A 239 -47.21 1.58 24.49
CA SER A 239 -48.24 1.67 23.45
C SER A 239 -48.57 0.30 22.86
N SER A 240 -49.54 -0.38 23.46
CA SER A 240 -50.22 -1.53 22.85
C SER A 240 -50.99 -1.07 21.61
N GLY A 241 -50.42 -1.22 20.41
CA GLY A 241 -51.19 -1.06 19.17
C GLY A 241 -50.48 -0.60 17.90
N MET A 242 -49.14 -0.46 17.85
CA MET A 242 -48.46 -0.15 16.59
C MET A 242 -47.72 -1.36 16.02
N GLU A 243 -48.02 -1.69 14.76
CA GLU A 243 -47.18 -2.54 13.91
C GLU A 243 -45.70 -2.14 13.97
N PRO A 244 -44.77 -3.10 13.87
CA PRO A 244 -43.35 -2.81 13.86
C PRO A 244 -43.00 -1.92 12.65
N PRO A 245 -42.33 -0.77 12.86
CA PRO A 245 -41.94 0.09 11.76
C PRO A 245 -40.90 -0.60 10.87
N VAL A 246 -41.18 -0.63 9.57
CA VAL A 246 -40.23 -1.00 8.52
C VAL A 246 -38.97 -0.14 8.68
N LEU A 247 -37.79 -0.77 8.64
CA LEU A 247 -36.44 -0.23 8.88
C LEU A 247 -36.15 1.22 8.39
N PRO A 248 -36.69 1.72 7.25
CA PRO A 248 -36.46 3.10 6.83
C PRO A 248 -36.99 4.16 7.82
N SER A 249 -38.05 3.85 8.57
CA SER A 249 -38.74 4.83 9.43
C SER A 249 -38.11 5.04 10.81
N LEU A 250 -37.22 4.15 11.26
CA LEU A 250 -36.48 4.30 12.53
C LEU A 250 -35.30 5.29 12.44
N LEU A 251 -34.70 5.43 11.26
CA LEU A 251 -33.59 6.35 11.02
C LEU A 251 -34.04 7.81 10.88
N GLU A 252 -35.24 8.06 10.33
CA GLU A 252 -35.77 9.43 10.17
C GLU A 252 -36.27 10.07 11.47
N ARG A 253 -36.75 9.28 12.45
CA ARG A 253 -37.36 9.83 13.68
C ARG A 253 -36.39 10.18 14.81
N SER A 254 -35.12 9.78 14.72
CA SER A 254 -34.22 9.77 15.89
C SER A 254 -33.27 10.98 16.02
N TYR A 255 -33.35 11.99 15.14
CA TYR A 255 -32.50 13.17 15.23
C TYR A 255 -33.31 14.46 15.34
N PRO A 256 -33.37 15.13 16.52
CA PRO A 256 -33.83 16.50 16.58
C PRO A 256 -32.89 17.36 15.74
N ARG A 257 -33.50 18.02 14.75
CA ARG A 257 -32.86 18.96 13.83
C ARG A 257 -32.53 20.24 14.58
N GLU A 258 -31.58 20.19 15.52
CA GLU A 258 -31.08 21.41 16.16
C GLU A 258 -30.15 22.14 15.20
N SER A 259 -30.68 23.24 14.71
CA SER A 259 -30.04 24.32 13.97
C SER A 259 -28.87 24.90 14.78
N GLY A 260 -27.69 24.31 14.64
CA GLY A 260 -26.43 24.83 15.16
C GLY A 260 -25.38 24.86 14.06
N CYS A 261 -25.03 26.07 13.64
CA CYS A 261 -24.01 26.43 12.65
C CYS A 261 -22.76 25.52 12.69
N PHE A 262 -22.72 24.48 11.85
CA PHE A 262 -21.49 23.78 11.50
C PHE A 262 -21.03 24.32 10.15
N SER A 263 -19.94 25.07 10.17
CA SER A 263 -19.22 25.52 8.98
C SER A 263 -19.07 24.35 8.00
N THR A 264 -19.61 24.53 6.80
CA THR A 264 -19.56 23.59 5.69
C THR A 264 -18.18 22.95 5.55
N PRO A 265 -18.03 21.62 5.61
CA PRO A 265 -16.78 20.99 5.22
C PRO A 265 -16.57 21.31 3.74
N ARG A 266 -15.40 21.86 3.40
CA ARG A 266 -14.96 22.05 2.02
C ARG A 266 -15.21 20.75 1.26
N GLN A 267 -16.23 20.76 0.40
CA GLN A 267 -16.43 19.75 -0.62
C GLN A 267 -15.19 19.80 -1.52
N CYS A 268 -14.23 18.91 -1.27
CA CYS A 268 -13.31 18.48 -2.31
C CYS A 268 -14.15 17.68 -3.30
N VAL A 269 -14.81 18.38 -4.22
CA VAL A 269 -15.32 17.77 -5.45
C VAL A 269 -14.09 17.31 -6.20
N VAL A 270 -13.74 16.03 -6.05
CA VAL A 270 -12.83 15.37 -6.98
C VAL A 270 -13.65 15.22 -8.26
N VAL A 271 -13.52 16.19 -9.15
CA VAL A 271 -14.04 16.09 -10.52
C VAL A 271 -13.29 14.91 -11.13
N LEU A 272 -13.98 13.77 -11.26
CA LEU A 272 -13.47 12.61 -11.96
C LEU A 272 -13.24 13.03 -13.41
N SER A 273 -11.99 12.95 -13.85
CA SER A 273 -11.58 13.30 -15.20
C SER A 273 -12.19 12.27 -16.16
N PRO A 274 -12.67 12.67 -17.35
CA PRO A 274 -13.34 11.76 -18.29
C PRO A 274 -12.46 10.64 -18.88
N ASN A 275 -11.20 10.50 -18.46
CA ASN A 275 -10.32 9.41 -18.89
C ASN A 275 -9.95 8.46 -17.73
N PRO A 276 -10.67 7.34 -17.56
CA PRO A 276 -10.44 6.39 -16.47
C PRO A 276 -9.07 5.70 -16.55
N TYR A 277 -8.39 5.72 -17.70
CA TYR A 277 -7.08 5.08 -17.85
C TYR A 277 -5.95 5.90 -17.22
N GLU A 278 -5.97 7.23 -17.40
CA GLU A 278 -4.98 8.14 -16.81
C GLU A 278 -5.08 8.17 -15.28
N GLU A 279 -6.29 8.10 -14.72
CA GLU A 279 -6.48 8.05 -13.27
C GLU A 279 -5.90 6.77 -12.65
N LEU A 280 -6.03 5.62 -13.33
CA LEU A 280 -5.46 4.36 -12.88
C LEU A 280 -3.92 4.40 -12.86
N GLU A 281 -3.29 5.02 -13.85
CA GLU A 281 -1.83 5.21 -13.87
C GLU A 281 -1.35 6.13 -12.74
N VAL A 282 -2.06 7.23 -12.50
CA VAL A 282 -1.76 8.15 -11.39
C VAL A 282 -1.92 7.44 -10.04
N ILE A 283 -2.99 6.66 -9.85
CA ILE A 283 -3.21 5.88 -8.62
C ILE A 283 -2.13 4.81 -8.44
N ALA A 284 -1.73 4.13 -9.53
CA ALA A 284 -0.64 3.15 -9.50
C ALA A 284 0.69 3.80 -9.11
N ALA A 285 1.02 4.95 -9.70
CA ALA A 285 2.21 5.74 -9.36
C ALA A 285 2.19 6.19 -7.89
N LEU A 286 1.04 6.66 -7.38
CA LEU A 286 0.89 7.04 -5.96
C LEU A 286 1.01 5.85 -5.00
N ARG A 287 0.56 4.66 -5.40
CA ARG A 287 0.77 3.43 -4.62
C ARG A 287 2.23 3.00 -4.64
N ALA A 288 2.90 3.06 -5.79
CA ALA A 288 4.33 2.77 -5.92
C ALA A 288 5.17 3.73 -5.07
N ALA A 289 4.86 5.03 -5.10
CA ALA A 289 5.52 6.05 -4.27
C ALA A 289 5.35 5.77 -2.77
N ARG A 290 4.12 5.52 -2.31
CA ARG A 290 3.85 5.17 -0.90
C ARG A 290 4.51 3.85 -0.47
N SER A 291 4.56 2.87 -1.37
CA SER A 291 5.27 1.61 -1.11
C SER A 291 6.78 1.84 -0.97
N ALA A 292 7.37 2.67 -1.83
CA ALA A 292 8.78 3.04 -1.76
C ALA A 292 9.11 3.81 -0.46
N GLU A 293 8.23 4.70 -0.04
CA GLU A 293 8.36 5.44 1.22
C GLU A 293 8.35 4.51 2.44
N ARG A 294 7.38 3.59 2.53
CA ARG A 294 7.33 2.59 3.61
C ARG A 294 8.56 1.68 3.61
N ALA A 295 9.03 1.26 2.45
CA ALA A 295 10.25 0.45 2.34
C ALA A 295 11.48 1.22 2.83
N LEU A 296 11.56 2.52 2.53
CA LEU A 296 12.64 3.39 2.98
C LEU A 296 12.57 3.64 4.50
N GLU A 297 11.39 3.84 5.06
CA GLU A 297 11.18 3.96 6.51
C GLU A 297 11.52 2.66 7.24
N ALA A 298 11.08 1.51 6.73
CA ALA A 298 11.45 0.20 7.27
C ALA A 298 12.98 -0.01 7.24
N SER A 299 13.64 0.38 6.14
CA SER A 299 15.10 0.36 6.04
C SER A 299 15.76 1.29 7.06
N ARG A 300 15.23 2.50 7.29
CA ARG A 300 15.74 3.41 8.32
C ARG A 300 15.62 2.81 9.72
N ARG A 301 14.46 2.25 10.07
CA ARG A 301 14.23 1.57 11.36
C ARG A 301 15.16 0.37 11.55
N PHE A 302 15.35 -0.43 10.51
CA PHE A 302 16.29 -1.55 10.55
C PHE A 302 17.72 -1.10 10.82
N ARG A 303 18.19 -0.05 10.13
CA ARG A 303 19.53 0.51 10.33
C ARG A 303 19.69 1.09 11.73
N ALA A 304 18.73 1.88 12.20
CA ALA A 304 18.74 2.45 13.55
C ALA A 304 18.81 1.35 14.62
N ARG A 305 18.02 0.28 14.48
CA ARG A 305 18.07 -0.87 15.40
C ARG A 305 19.43 -1.56 15.38
N LYS A 306 20.00 -1.81 14.19
CA LYS A 306 21.31 -2.49 14.08
C LYS A 306 22.47 -1.64 14.59
N THR A 307 22.45 -0.34 14.35
CA THR A 307 23.43 0.60 14.90
C THR A 307 23.32 0.68 16.42
N ALA A 308 22.12 0.60 17.00
CA ALA A 308 21.93 0.59 18.45
C ALA A 308 22.36 -0.72 19.14
N GLU A 309 22.23 -1.86 18.45
CA GLU A 309 22.66 -3.17 18.96
C GLU A 309 24.20 -3.32 18.97
N ASP A 310 24.89 -2.89 17.91
CA ASP A 310 26.34 -3.06 17.71
C ASP A 310 26.85 -2.04 16.68
N PRO A 311 27.25 -0.82 17.11
CA PRO A 311 27.61 0.25 16.20
C PRO A 311 28.85 -0.08 15.37
N GLU A 312 29.91 -0.62 15.99
CA GLU A 312 31.17 -0.95 15.31
C GLU A 312 31.01 -2.11 14.32
N GLY A 313 30.40 -3.22 14.75
CA GLY A 313 30.21 -4.37 13.88
C GLY A 313 29.21 -4.09 12.75
N TYR A 314 28.23 -3.21 12.95
CA TYR A 314 27.36 -2.75 11.87
C TYR A 314 28.10 -1.89 10.84
N LEU A 315 28.95 -0.96 11.29
CA LEU A 315 29.77 -0.14 10.40
C LEU A 315 30.78 -0.99 9.60
N ALA A 316 31.48 -1.91 10.25
CA ALA A 316 32.40 -2.84 9.60
C ALA A 316 31.71 -3.64 8.48
N LYS A 317 30.51 -4.18 8.75
CA LYS A 317 29.68 -4.88 7.75
C LYS A 317 29.25 -3.97 6.59
N CYS A 318 28.90 -2.72 6.88
CA CYS A 318 28.53 -1.75 5.84
C CYS A 318 29.72 -1.41 4.93
N SER A 319 30.90 -1.20 5.52
CA SER A 319 32.16 -0.96 4.79
C SER A 319 32.54 -2.16 3.93
N ALA A 320 32.53 -3.38 4.47
CA ALA A 320 32.81 -4.61 3.74
C ALA A 320 31.84 -4.79 2.55
N ARG A 321 30.54 -4.53 2.76
CA ARG A 321 29.54 -4.60 1.67
C ARG A 321 29.78 -3.54 0.60
N LYS A 322 30.18 -2.33 0.98
CA LYS A 322 30.49 -1.23 0.04
C LYS A 322 31.75 -1.53 -0.77
N GLN A 323 32.78 -2.09 -0.13
CA GLN A 323 34.01 -2.52 -0.80
C GLN A 323 33.72 -3.65 -1.78
N ALA A 324 33.08 -4.72 -1.35
CA ALA A 324 32.72 -5.86 -2.21
C ALA A 324 31.83 -5.42 -3.39
N TRP A 325 30.93 -4.46 -3.19
CA TRP A 325 30.15 -3.87 -4.29
C TRP A 325 31.03 -3.07 -5.25
N SER A 326 31.96 -2.26 -4.73
CA SER A 326 32.85 -1.42 -5.54
C SER A 326 33.82 -2.25 -6.38
N GLU A 327 34.35 -3.34 -5.82
CA GLU A 327 35.20 -4.31 -6.52
C GLU A 327 34.44 -4.96 -7.68
N LYS A 328 33.22 -5.43 -7.42
CA LYS A 328 32.35 -6.02 -8.46
C LYS A 328 31.88 -5.02 -9.52
N ASN A 329 31.87 -3.72 -9.21
CA ASN A 329 31.35 -2.65 -10.06
C ASN A 329 32.42 -1.60 -10.40
N ARG A 330 33.68 -2.04 -10.55
CA ARG A 330 34.84 -1.14 -10.70
C ARG A 330 34.66 -0.13 -11.84
N ASP A 331 34.19 -0.58 -13.01
CA ASP A 331 34.00 0.29 -14.18
C ASP A 331 32.93 1.35 -13.94
N ARG A 332 31.86 0.98 -13.23
CA ARG A 332 30.78 1.92 -12.86
C ARG A 332 31.26 2.96 -11.86
N VAL A 333 32.08 2.55 -10.88
CA VAL A 333 32.71 3.46 -9.91
C VAL A 333 33.64 4.43 -10.64
N ASN A 334 34.49 3.93 -11.54
CA ASN A 334 35.42 4.73 -12.32
C ASN A 334 34.72 5.71 -13.27
N SER A 335 33.67 5.27 -13.96
CA SER A 335 32.85 6.13 -14.82
C SER A 335 32.17 7.25 -14.03
N THR A 336 31.60 6.92 -12.86
CA THR A 336 30.99 7.91 -11.97
C THR A 336 32.02 8.91 -11.45
N ALA A 337 33.19 8.44 -11.02
CA ALA A 337 34.28 9.28 -10.57
C ALA A 337 34.78 10.22 -11.68
N SER A 338 34.93 9.70 -12.91
CA SER A 338 35.31 10.50 -14.08
C SER A 338 34.31 11.62 -14.35
N ARG A 339 33.00 11.31 -14.36
CA ARG A 339 31.94 12.30 -14.56
C ARG A 339 31.94 13.38 -13.47
N VAL A 340 32.13 13.00 -12.20
CA VAL A 340 32.19 13.96 -11.09
C VAL A 340 33.43 14.86 -11.19
N ARG A 341 34.59 14.31 -11.58
CA ARG A 341 35.80 15.11 -11.81
C ARG A 341 35.63 16.09 -12.96
N ALA A 342 35.00 15.66 -14.07
CA ALA A 342 34.71 16.51 -15.22
C ALA A 342 33.79 17.68 -14.83
N ALA A 343 32.69 17.42 -14.10
CA ALA A 343 31.77 18.45 -13.62
C ALA A 343 32.47 19.47 -12.71
N ARG A 344 33.29 19.00 -11.76
CA ARG A 344 34.05 19.88 -10.85
C ARG A 344 35.06 20.76 -11.59
N LYS A 345 35.70 20.22 -12.63
CA LYS A 345 36.61 21.00 -13.50
C LYS A 345 35.86 22.06 -14.30
N SER A 346 34.69 21.74 -14.87
CA SER A 346 33.90 22.73 -15.60
C SER A 346 33.36 23.83 -14.67
N GLU A 347 33.08 23.51 -13.41
CA GLU A 347 32.66 24.48 -12.40
C GLU A 347 33.83 25.31 -11.84
N LYS A 348 35.08 25.02 -12.23
CA LYS A 348 36.31 25.57 -11.64
C LYS A 348 36.31 25.52 -10.10
N LYS A 349 35.70 24.48 -9.52
CA LYS A 349 35.42 24.43 -8.07
C LYS A 349 36.69 24.42 -7.21
N PHE A 350 37.77 23.86 -7.74
CA PHE A 350 39.08 23.79 -7.08
C PHE A 350 40.13 24.41 -8.01
N SER A 351 40.05 25.72 -8.24
CA SER A 351 41.08 26.47 -8.97
C SER A 351 42.08 27.11 -8.01
N CYS A 352 43.32 27.22 -8.47
CA CYS A 352 44.32 28.11 -7.89
C CYS A 352 44.39 29.37 -8.77
N ASP A 353 44.06 30.52 -8.20
CA ASP A 353 43.96 31.77 -8.95
C ASP A 353 45.34 32.30 -9.36
N ASP A 354 46.37 32.13 -8.51
CA ASP A 354 47.74 32.57 -8.80
C ASP A 354 48.37 31.80 -9.97
N CYS A 355 47.97 30.55 -10.16
CA CYS A 355 48.52 29.66 -11.20
C CYS A 355 47.55 29.46 -12.38
N ASP A 356 46.31 29.94 -12.31
CA ASP A 356 45.19 29.65 -13.22
C ASP A 356 45.04 28.14 -13.56
N VAL A 357 45.23 27.28 -12.55
CA VAL A 357 45.12 25.82 -12.71
C VAL A 357 43.84 25.32 -12.06
N VAL A 358 43.04 24.57 -12.83
CA VAL A 358 41.83 23.89 -12.32
C VAL A 358 42.15 22.45 -11.95
N LEU A 359 41.96 22.12 -10.68
CA LEU A 359 42.30 20.83 -10.10
C LEU A 359 41.06 19.96 -9.86
N GLN A 360 41.28 18.66 -9.72
CA GLN A 360 40.20 17.66 -9.69
C GLN A 360 39.53 17.48 -8.31
N SER A 361 40.20 17.89 -7.23
CA SER A 361 39.75 17.71 -5.84
C SER A 361 40.38 18.77 -4.93
N ALA A 362 39.79 18.97 -3.74
CA ALA A 362 40.33 19.84 -2.71
C ALA A 362 41.75 19.45 -2.29
N HIS A 363 41.99 18.15 -2.03
CA HIS A 363 43.33 17.66 -1.67
C HIS A 363 44.37 17.89 -2.77
N ALA A 364 43.97 17.84 -4.06
CA ALA A 364 44.89 18.18 -5.14
C ALA A 364 45.24 19.68 -5.16
N LEU A 365 44.32 20.54 -4.76
CA LEU A 365 44.56 21.97 -4.56
C LEU A 365 45.49 22.21 -3.37
N GLU A 366 45.22 21.60 -2.22
CA GLU A 366 46.08 21.68 -1.04
C GLU A 366 47.54 21.26 -1.37
N LYS A 367 47.73 20.08 -1.98
CA LYS A 367 49.05 19.65 -2.45
C LYS A 367 49.66 20.60 -3.47
N HIS A 368 48.86 21.20 -4.34
CA HIS A 368 49.35 22.18 -5.31
C HIS A 368 49.89 23.43 -4.60
N LEU A 369 49.17 23.94 -3.61
CA LEU A 369 49.57 25.10 -2.81
C LEU A 369 50.87 24.84 -2.02
N GLU A 370 51.10 23.60 -1.60
CA GLU A 370 52.33 23.19 -0.91
C GLU A 370 53.55 23.11 -1.83
N THR A 371 53.36 22.98 -3.15
CA THR A 371 54.48 22.81 -4.08
C THR A 371 55.35 24.08 -4.19
N GLN A 372 56.67 23.89 -4.30
CA GLN A 372 57.61 24.98 -4.59
C GLN A 372 57.21 25.75 -5.86
N ASN A 373 56.67 25.04 -6.84
CA ASN A 373 56.14 25.59 -8.07
C ASN A 373 55.05 26.65 -7.88
N HIS A 374 54.18 26.48 -6.88
CA HIS A 374 53.16 27.46 -6.54
C HIS A 374 53.80 28.63 -5.79
N ARG A 375 54.68 28.34 -4.80
CA ARG A 375 55.43 29.37 -4.06
C ARG A 375 56.21 30.30 -4.99
N ASP A 376 56.90 29.76 -5.98
CA ASP A 376 57.65 30.53 -6.98
C ASP A 376 56.73 31.39 -7.85
N CYS A 377 55.55 30.86 -8.21
CA CYS A 377 54.53 31.59 -8.98
C CYS A 377 53.98 32.78 -8.18
N VAL A 378 53.66 32.57 -6.91
CA VAL A 378 53.20 33.62 -5.97
C VAL A 378 54.31 34.65 -5.72
N ALA A 379 55.58 34.23 -5.69
CA ALA A 379 56.74 35.13 -5.55
C ALA A 379 57.06 35.92 -6.84
N GLY A 380 56.33 35.71 -7.94
CA GLY A 380 56.58 36.38 -9.22
C GLY A 380 57.85 35.90 -9.93
N ILE A 381 58.41 34.76 -9.53
CA ILE A 381 59.60 34.18 -10.16
C ILE A 381 59.14 33.54 -11.48
N THR A 382 59.50 34.16 -12.60
CA THR A 382 59.22 33.60 -13.92
C THR A 382 59.97 32.28 -14.08
N LYS A 383 59.24 31.17 -14.20
CA LYS A 383 59.85 29.86 -14.48
C LYS A 383 60.64 29.93 -15.78
N SER A 384 61.88 29.44 -15.73
CA SER A 384 62.67 29.22 -16.93
C SER A 384 61.93 28.24 -17.84
N ALA A 385 61.99 28.49 -19.16
CA ALA A 385 61.36 27.60 -20.12
C ALA A 385 61.83 26.15 -19.88
N PRO A 386 60.93 25.16 -19.92
CA PRO A 386 61.30 23.77 -19.70
C PRO A 386 62.42 23.39 -20.66
N SER A 387 63.43 22.67 -20.16
CA SER A 387 64.54 22.21 -21.00
C SER A 387 64.02 21.38 -22.17
N LYS A 388 64.76 21.36 -23.28
CA LYS A 388 64.42 20.53 -24.45
C LYS A 388 64.23 19.06 -24.07
N SER A 389 64.98 18.57 -23.08
CA SER A 389 64.82 17.20 -22.55
C SER A 389 63.50 17.03 -21.80
N ALA A 390 63.09 17.97 -20.96
CA ALA A 390 61.81 17.92 -20.25
C ALA A 390 60.60 17.93 -21.22
N VAL A 391 60.67 18.75 -22.27
CA VAL A 391 59.65 18.77 -23.33
C VAL A 391 59.60 17.45 -24.09
N SER A 392 60.75 16.86 -24.43
CA SER A 392 60.82 15.55 -25.09
C SER A 392 60.19 14.44 -24.22
N VAL A 393 60.52 14.40 -22.93
CA VAL A 393 59.94 13.43 -21.99
C VAL A 393 58.42 13.60 -21.87
N ALA A 394 57.91 14.84 -21.87
CA ALA A 394 56.48 15.10 -21.84
C ALA A 394 55.77 14.58 -23.11
N ILE A 395 56.37 14.77 -24.29
CA ILE A 395 55.84 14.27 -25.57
C ILE A 395 55.84 12.73 -25.59
N ILE A 396 56.94 12.09 -25.14
CA ILE A 396 57.03 10.63 -25.08
C ILE A 396 55.93 10.06 -24.17
N ARG A 397 55.72 10.66 -22.99
CA ARG A 397 54.64 10.24 -22.07
C ARG A 397 53.24 10.45 -22.66
N ALA A 398 53.02 11.57 -23.37
CA ALA A 398 51.75 11.84 -24.03
C ALA A 398 51.46 10.82 -25.15
N ASN A 399 52.47 10.48 -25.95
CA ASN A 399 52.35 9.49 -27.03
C ASN A 399 52.11 8.08 -26.47
N ALA A 400 52.85 7.66 -25.44
CA ALA A 400 52.65 6.36 -24.79
C ALA A 400 51.23 6.22 -24.20
N LYS A 401 50.66 7.31 -23.69
CA LYS A 401 49.29 7.35 -23.18
C LYS A 401 48.24 7.28 -24.29
N ALA A 402 48.51 7.90 -25.45
CA ALA A 402 47.62 7.86 -26.61
C ALA A 402 47.65 6.49 -27.32
N SER A 403 48.80 5.82 -27.37
CA SER A 403 48.95 4.50 -27.99
C SER A 403 48.43 3.34 -27.13
N GLY A 404 48.07 3.59 -25.86
CA GLY A 404 47.67 2.53 -24.93
C GLY A 404 48.79 1.55 -24.58
N THR A 405 50.03 1.83 -24.97
CA THR A 405 51.22 1.01 -24.68
C THR A 405 51.80 1.28 -23.29
N HIS A 406 51.21 2.22 -22.54
CA HIS A 406 51.50 2.38 -21.12
C HIS A 406 50.85 1.22 -20.37
N SER A 407 51.54 0.09 -20.26
CA SER A 407 51.21 -0.92 -19.27
C SER A 407 51.45 -0.29 -17.90
N ASP A 408 50.41 -0.18 -17.09
CA ASP A 408 50.51 0.17 -15.66
C ASP A 408 51.15 -1.02 -14.90
N SER A 409 52.35 -1.41 -15.30
CA SER A 409 53.17 -2.45 -14.66
C SER A 409 54.18 -1.80 -13.71
N ASP A 410 53.71 -0.87 -12.88
CA ASP A 410 54.40 -0.47 -11.65
C ASP A 410 53.68 -1.20 -10.49
N SER A 411 53.81 -2.52 -10.49
CA SER A 411 53.65 -3.31 -9.27
C SER A 411 54.99 -3.33 -8.57
N ASP A 412 55.40 -2.18 -8.01
CA ASP A 412 56.46 -2.13 -7.00
C ASP A 412 55.87 -2.70 -5.71
N SER A 413 55.97 -4.02 -5.59
CA SER A 413 55.90 -4.72 -4.32
C SER A 413 57.20 -4.50 -3.54
N ASP A 414 57.44 -3.28 -3.08
CA ASP A 414 58.41 -3.04 -2.00
C ASP A 414 57.66 -3.16 -0.67
N SER A 415 57.70 -4.37 -0.13
CA SER A 415 57.38 -4.66 1.27
C SER A 415 58.43 -3.99 2.17
N HIS A 416 58.20 -2.74 2.56
CA HIS A 416 58.72 -2.21 3.80
C HIS A 416 57.64 -2.35 4.87
N SER A 417 57.81 -3.39 5.68
CA SER A 417 57.11 -3.61 6.93
C SER A 417 57.69 -2.67 8.00
N ASP A 418 57.35 -1.39 7.94
CA ASP A 418 57.51 -0.51 9.10
C ASP A 418 56.20 -0.56 9.90
N SER A 419 56.35 -1.18 11.07
CA SER A 419 55.30 -1.40 12.06
C SER A 419 55.18 -0.16 12.92
N ASP A 420 54.69 0.95 12.36
CA ASP A 420 54.34 2.12 13.17
C ASP A 420 52.84 2.11 13.45
N SER A 421 52.57 1.83 14.71
CA SER A 421 51.26 1.70 15.32
C SER A 421 50.74 3.09 15.72
N ASP A 422 50.62 4.02 14.78
CA ASP A 422 49.99 5.31 15.06
C ASP A 422 48.48 5.16 14.92
N SER A 423 47.90 4.86 16.08
CA SER A 423 46.48 4.84 16.34
C SER A 423 45.97 6.28 16.52
N ASP A 424 46.10 7.10 15.48
CA ASP A 424 45.38 8.36 15.40
C ASP A 424 43.93 8.08 15.03
N SER A 425 43.14 8.00 16.09
CA SER A 425 41.70 7.89 16.11
C SER A 425 41.09 9.25 15.75
N ASP A 426 41.14 9.61 14.47
CA ASP A 426 40.27 10.65 13.88
C ASP A 426 38.88 10.06 13.60
N SER A 427 38.24 9.59 14.67
CA SER A 427 36.82 9.28 14.71
C SER A 427 36.03 10.53 15.05
N ASP A 428 36.03 11.55 14.17
CA ASP A 428 35.19 12.74 14.41
C ASP A 428 34.68 13.48 13.16
N MET A 429 34.29 12.73 12.12
CA MET A 429 33.60 13.28 10.93
C MET A 429 32.40 12.40 10.52
N CYS A 430 31.50 12.13 11.47
CA CYS A 430 30.14 11.64 11.16
C CYS A 430 29.02 12.34 11.94
N GLU A 431 29.28 13.46 12.61
CA GLU A 431 28.23 14.40 12.99
C GLU A 431 28.22 15.57 12.00
N ARG A 432 27.21 15.57 11.11
CA ARG A 432 26.79 16.80 10.45
C ARG A 432 25.46 17.24 11.08
N PRO A 433 25.30 18.52 11.45
CA PRO A 433 24.21 18.93 12.32
C PRO A 433 22.86 18.85 11.61
N GLN A 434 21.85 18.41 12.36
CA GLN A 434 20.48 18.81 12.14
C GLN A 434 20.38 20.34 12.18
N SER A 435 19.46 20.89 11.38
CA SER A 435 19.11 22.30 11.20
C SER A 435 19.91 23.10 10.16
N PHE A 436 19.51 23.01 8.89
CA PHE A 436 19.29 24.20 8.02
C PHE A 436 18.57 23.79 6.71
N LEU A 437 17.29 24.21 6.61
CA LEU A 437 16.44 24.30 5.40
C LEU A 437 16.19 23.01 4.57
N GLU A 438 15.42 22.08 5.13
CA GLU A 438 14.62 21.15 4.34
C GLU A 438 13.35 21.85 3.83
N GLY A 439 13.34 22.23 2.55
CA GLY A 439 12.15 22.79 1.88
C GLY A 439 12.25 23.01 0.37
N GLY A 440 13.45 23.00 -0.23
CA GLY A 440 13.61 23.49 -1.61
C GLY A 440 13.82 22.47 -2.73
N ILE A 441 14.24 21.22 -2.43
CA ILE A 441 14.74 20.31 -3.47
C ILE A 441 13.68 19.30 -3.95
N ALA A 442 12.82 18.80 -3.05
CA ALA A 442 11.75 17.87 -3.43
C ALA A 442 10.65 18.51 -4.29
N GLN A 443 10.35 19.80 -4.09
CA GLN A 443 9.42 20.54 -4.96
C GLN A 443 10.00 20.79 -6.35
N LYS A 444 11.31 21.04 -6.48
CA LYS A 444 11.94 21.34 -7.78
C LYS A 444 11.97 20.13 -8.72
N THR A 445 12.07 18.91 -8.20
CA THR A 445 11.99 17.69 -9.03
C THR A 445 10.56 17.40 -9.47
N ALA A 446 9.55 17.57 -8.61
CA ALA A 446 8.14 17.39 -8.99
C ALA A 446 7.65 18.44 -10.01
N VAL A 447 8.08 19.71 -9.87
CA VAL A 447 7.75 20.80 -10.81
C VAL A 447 8.42 20.59 -12.17
N ARG A 448 9.65 20.05 -12.22
CA ARG A 448 10.33 19.74 -13.50
C ARG A 448 9.65 18.61 -14.28
N THR A 449 9.14 17.59 -13.60
CA THR A 449 8.43 16.47 -14.26
C THR A 449 7.05 16.91 -14.78
N ALA A 450 6.32 17.73 -14.02
CA ALA A 450 5.03 18.29 -14.46
C ALA A 450 5.17 19.31 -15.62
N SER A 451 6.23 20.12 -15.62
CA SER A 451 6.49 21.10 -16.68
C SER A 451 6.91 20.44 -18.01
N SER A 452 7.59 19.28 -17.96
CA SER A 452 7.96 18.50 -19.15
C SER A 452 6.75 17.81 -19.79
N ALA A 453 5.77 17.37 -18.98
CA ALA A 453 4.51 16.81 -19.47
C ALA A 453 3.61 17.88 -20.13
N MET A 454 3.51 19.08 -19.56
CA MET A 454 2.72 20.18 -20.14
C MET A 454 3.32 20.77 -21.44
N LYS A 455 4.65 20.73 -21.61
CA LYS A 455 5.29 21.20 -22.84
C LYS A 455 5.04 20.30 -24.06
N ARG A 456 4.79 18.99 -23.85
CA ARG A 456 4.44 18.06 -24.95
C ARG A 456 3.03 18.25 -25.48
N VAL A 457 2.08 18.70 -24.64
CA VAL A 457 0.69 18.94 -25.04
C VAL A 457 0.55 20.19 -25.92
N ARG A 458 1.43 21.20 -25.76
CA ARG A 458 1.39 22.43 -26.58
C ARG A 458 1.94 22.29 -28.00
N THR A 459 2.67 21.20 -28.30
CA THR A 459 3.30 20.99 -29.61
C THR A 459 2.46 20.18 -30.61
N LEU A 460 1.23 19.78 -30.25
CA LEU A 460 0.35 18.96 -31.12
C LEU A 460 -0.92 19.67 -31.62
N GLY A 461 -1.03 20.99 -31.51
CA GLY A 461 -2.27 21.69 -31.83
C GLY A 461 -2.09 23.03 -32.53
N VAL A 462 -1.50 23.06 -33.73
CA VAL A 462 -1.82 24.05 -34.77
C VAL A 462 -1.54 23.43 -36.15
N SER A 463 -2.58 22.87 -36.78
CA SER A 463 -2.67 22.80 -38.24
C SER A 463 -3.99 23.45 -38.61
N ALA A 464 -3.92 24.75 -38.90
CA ALA A 464 -5.03 25.49 -39.47
C ALA A 464 -5.32 24.92 -40.87
N GLY A 465 -6.55 24.45 -41.08
CA GLY A 465 -7.08 24.15 -42.39
C GLY A 465 -7.71 25.42 -42.97
N ASP A 466 -7.02 26.02 -43.93
CA ASP A 466 -7.63 26.86 -44.96
C ASP A 466 -7.92 25.98 -46.19
N GLY A 467 -9.14 26.06 -46.73
CA GLY A 467 -9.36 25.73 -48.15
C GLY A 467 -10.64 24.97 -48.50
N ILE A 468 -11.61 25.76 -49.00
CA ILE A 468 -12.74 25.47 -49.91
C ILE A 468 -13.99 24.84 -49.30
#